data_AF-A0A2M8SC78-F1
#
_entry.id   AF-A0A2M8SC78-F1
#
_cell.length_a   1.000
_cell.length_b   1.000
_cell.length_c   1.000
_cell.angle_alpha   90.00
_cell.angle_beta   90.00
_cell.angle_gamma   90.00
#
_symmetry.space_group_name_H-M   'P 1'
#
loop_
_entity.id
_entity.type
_entity.pdbx_description
1 polymer ?
#
loop_
_entity_poly.entity_id
_entity_poly.type
_entity_poly.pdbx_seq_one_letter_code
_entity_poly.pdbx_strand_id
1 'polypeptide(L)'
;IDGDVPYLYLEVLPSLKVGVTIHIHDVPFPYNIPYPPRLWLFGQTWPMFWNEAMVLQAFLCFNKQFEITMSLPLIRHFDEPFLKQVVPNYETVEQNPNTFSSIWLKRIA
;
A
#
# COMPACT_ATOMS: atom_id res chain seq x y z
N ILE A 1 12.25 6.51 20.02
CA ILE A 1 12.78 5.43 19.15
C ILE A 1 11.78 5.32 18.04
N ASP A 2 12.19 5.67 16.83
CA ASP A 2 11.30 5.76 15.68
C ASP A 2 10.91 4.37 15.17
N GLY A 3 9.80 4.32 14.44
CA GLY A 3 9.31 3.08 13.84
C GLY A 3 10.13 2.61 12.64
N ASP A 4 9.86 1.38 12.23
CA ASP A 4 10.37 0.79 10.98
C ASP A 4 9.92 1.58 9.74
N VAL A 5 8.67 2.01 9.66
CA VAL A 5 8.15 2.82 8.54
C VAL A 5 8.96 4.12 8.35
N PRO A 6 9.14 5.01 9.36
CA PRO A 6 10.05 6.15 9.25
C PRO A 6 11.46 5.78 8.79
N TYR A 7 12.07 4.73 9.35
CA TYR A 7 13.41 4.28 8.96
C TYR A 7 13.47 3.84 7.48
N LEU A 8 12.48 3.06 7.03
CA LEU A 8 12.39 2.60 5.64
C LEU A 8 12.28 3.79 4.67
N TYR A 9 11.41 4.76 4.95
CA TYR A 9 11.18 5.90 4.07
C TYR A 9 12.30 6.96 4.08
N LEU A 10 12.92 7.21 5.24
CA LEU A 10 13.90 8.30 5.41
C LEU A 10 15.36 7.86 5.21
N GLU A 11 15.70 6.61 5.55
CA GLU A 11 17.08 6.09 5.45
C GLU A 11 17.20 5.09 4.29
N VAL A 12 16.29 4.10 4.21
CA VAL A 12 16.44 3.00 3.25
C VAL A 12 16.12 3.42 1.82
N LEU A 13 14.91 3.92 1.53
CA LEU A 13 14.49 4.29 0.16
C LEU A 13 15.49 5.25 -0.53
N PRO A 14 16.01 6.32 0.10
CA PRO A 14 16.97 7.22 -0.53
C PRO A 14 18.32 6.56 -0.87
N SER A 15 18.70 5.47 -0.19
CA SER A 15 19.96 4.76 -0.42
C SER A 15 19.94 3.73 -1.56
N LEU A 16 18.76 3.26 -1.99
CA LEU A 16 18.59 1.95 -2.68
C LEU A 16 19.32 1.67 -4.01
N LYS A 17 19.90 2.68 -4.69
CA LYS A 17 20.36 2.63 -6.12
C LYS A 17 19.22 2.56 -7.16
N VAL A 18 19.51 3.11 -8.34
CA VAL A 18 18.61 3.07 -9.51
C VAL A 18 18.40 1.64 -10.01
N GLY A 19 17.18 1.33 -10.41
CA GLY A 19 16.77 0.03 -10.95
C GLY A 19 16.14 -0.92 -9.93
N VAL A 20 16.28 -0.67 -8.62
CA VAL A 20 15.66 -1.48 -7.57
C VAL A 20 14.13 -1.37 -7.62
N THR A 21 13.47 -2.52 -7.54
CA THR A 21 12.03 -2.66 -7.35
C THR A 21 11.71 -2.69 -5.85
N ILE A 22 10.70 -1.95 -5.43
CA ILE A 22 10.25 -1.82 -4.05
C ILE A 22 8.81 -2.31 -3.96
N HIS A 23 8.51 -3.13 -2.97
CA HIS A 23 7.16 -3.59 -2.63
C HIS A 23 6.73 -2.91 -1.33
N ILE A 24 5.64 -2.14 -1.36
CA ILE A 24 5.08 -1.44 -0.20
C ILE A 24 3.72 -2.06 0.09
N HIS A 25 3.62 -2.77 1.22
CA HIS A 25 2.41 -3.44 1.69
C HIS A 25 1.52 -2.50 2.52
N ASP A 26 0.34 -3.01 2.93
CA ASP A 26 -0.66 -2.33 3.74
C ASP A 26 -1.06 -0.94 3.24
N VAL A 27 -1.18 -0.81 1.93
CA VAL A 27 -1.72 0.39 1.25
C VAL A 27 -3.21 0.17 0.97
N PRO A 28 -4.14 0.67 1.83
CA PRO A 28 -5.56 0.67 1.54
C PRO A 28 -5.94 1.60 0.38
N PHE A 29 -7.10 1.30 -0.24
CA PHE A 29 -7.76 2.13 -1.25
C PHE A 29 -9.28 1.89 -1.20
N PRO A 30 -10.15 2.87 -1.49
CA PRO A 30 -9.87 4.28 -1.84
C PRO A 30 -9.58 5.18 -0.64
N TYR A 31 -9.45 4.61 0.56
CA TYR A 31 -9.24 5.35 1.80
C TYR A 31 -7.78 5.29 2.25
N ASN A 32 -7.29 6.39 2.82
CA ASN A 32 -5.97 6.49 3.45
C ASN A 32 -5.90 5.84 4.85
N ILE A 33 -6.96 5.14 5.26
CA ILE A 33 -7.11 4.45 6.54
C ILE A 33 -7.59 3.01 6.29
N PRO A 34 -7.32 2.07 7.22
CA PRO A 34 -7.86 0.71 7.16
C PRO A 34 -9.38 0.65 7.00
N TYR A 35 -9.83 -0.18 6.05
CA TYR A 35 -11.24 -0.51 5.87
C TYR A 35 -11.45 -2.02 6.12
N PRO A 36 -12.56 -2.43 6.78
CA PRO A 36 -13.68 -1.60 7.26
C PRO A 36 -13.38 -0.84 8.57
N PRO A 37 -13.67 0.48 8.68
CA PRO A 37 -13.38 1.28 9.87
C PRO A 37 -14.01 0.75 11.17
N ARG A 38 -15.14 0.04 11.09
CA ARG A 38 -15.77 -0.60 12.25
C ARG A 38 -14.91 -1.70 12.88
N LEU A 39 -14.05 -2.36 12.09
CA LEU A 39 -13.11 -3.35 12.57
C LEU A 39 -11.83 -2.68 13.10
N TRP A 40 -11.27 -1.76 12.31
CA TRP A 40 -9.92 -1.25 12.53
C TRP A 40 -9.83 0.00 13.41
N LEU A 41 -10.82 0.91 13.35
CA LEU A 41 -10.82 2.17 14.09
C LEU A 41 -11.79 2.19 15.28
N PHE A 42 -12.96 1.55 15.12
CA PHE A 42 -14.05 1.54 16.10
C PHE A 42 -14.31 0.15 16.71
N GLY A 43 -13.35 -0.77 16.57
CA GLY A 43 -13.41 -2.12 17.13
C GLY A 43 -13.25 -2.14 18.65
N GLN A 44 -13.25 -3.34 19.24
CA GLN A 44 -13.01 -3.53 20.68
C GLN A 44 -11.52 -3.49 21.07
N THR A 45 -10.62 -3.34 20.09
CA THR A 45 -9.17 -3.22 20.26
C THR A 45 -8.71 -1.77 20.16
N TRP A 46 -7.42 -1.52 20.39
CA TRP A 46 -6.82 -0.21 20.12
C TRP A 46 -7.04 0.21 18.65
N PRO A 47 -7.38 1.48 18.37
CA PRO A 47 -7.59 1.97 17.00
C PRO A 47 -6.31 1.91 16.15
N MET A 48 -6.44 1.29 14.98
CA MET A 48 -5.37 1.04 14.01
C MET A 48 -5.42 2.12 12.93
N PHE A 49 -4.80 3.28 13.20
CA PHE A 49 -4.84 4.45 12.31
C PHE A 49 -3.91 4.39 11.08
N TRP A 50 -3.02 3.39 11.01
CA TRP A 50 -2.09 3.06 9.92
C TRP A 50 -1.84 4.18 8.88
N ASN A 51 -0.74 4.92 9.09
CA ASN A 51 -0.37 6.09 8.29
C ASN A 51 0.35 5.73 6.98
N GLU A 52 0.60 4.46 6.70
CA GLU A 52 1.43 3.93 5.62
C GLU A 52 1.01 4.46 4.24
N ALA A 53 -0.29 4.49 3.94
CA ALA A 53 -0.82 5.07 2.70
C ALA A 53 -0.58 6.58 2.60
N MET A 54 -0.67 7.32 3.71
CA MET A 54 -0.42 8.76 3.74
C MET A 54 1.06 9.09 3.62
N VAL A 55 1.94 8.30 4.26
CA VAL A 55 3.39 8.42 4.12
C VAL A 55 3.81 8.09 2.68
N LEU A 56 3.22 7.06 2.05
CA LEU A 56 3.43 6.76 0.64
C LEU A 56 2.97 7.91 -0.27
N GLN A 57 1.76 8.43 -0.05
CA GLN A 57 1.24 9.58 -0.80
C GLN A 57 2.18 10.78 -0.69
N ALA A 58 2.63 11.13 0.52
CA ALA A 58 3.55 12.23 0.76
C ALA A 58 4.95 11.98 0.14
N PHE A 59 5.45 10.75 0.19
CA PHE A 59 6.73 10.36 -0.43
C PHE A 59 6.69 10.43 -1.96
N LEU A 60 5.54 10.15 -2.59
CA LEU A 60 5.34 10.24 -4.04
C LEU A 60 5.05 11.68 -4.50
N CYS A 61 4.46 12.53 -3.65
CA CYS A 61 4.21 13.93 -3.95
C CYS A 61 5.52 14.64 -4.36
N PHE A 62 5.56 15.11 -5.62
CA PHE A 62 6.70 15.81 -6.25
C PHE A 62 8.00 14.99 -6.39
N ASN A 63 8.00 13.72 -6.01
CA ASN A 63 9.18 12.85 -6.08
C ASN A 63 9.27 12.19 -7.46
N LYS A 64 10.27 12.61 -8.24
CA LYS A 64 10.53 12.10 -9.60
C LYS A 64 11.57 10.97 -9.65
N GLN A 65 12.11 10.54 -8.52
CA GLN A 65 13.11 9.46 -8.47
C GLN A 65 12.49 8.06 -8.43
N PHE A 66 11.18 7.96 -8.21
CA PHE A 66 10.45 6.70 -8.09
C PHE A 66 9.22 6.71 -9.00
N GLU A 67 8.99 5.59 -9.67
CA GLU A 67 7.85 5.36 -10.57
C GLU A 67 6.96 4.26 -9.98
N ILE A 68 5.63 4.42 -10.02
CA ILE A 68 4.69 3.33 -9.72
C ILE A 68 4.66 2.38 -10.91
N THR A 69 5.15 1.15 -10.73
CA THR A 69 5.11 0.12 -11.77
C THR A 69 3.84 -0.73 -11.71
N MET A 70 3.23 -0.86 -10.53
CA MET A 70 1.96 -1.57 -10.35
C MET A 70 1.23 -1.09 -9.10
N SER A 71 -0.09 -0.96 -9.17
CA SER A 71 -0.95 -0.69 -8.02
C SER A 71 -2.02 -1.78 -7.92
N LEU A 72 -1.76 -2.79 -7.09
CA LEU A 72 -2.76 -3.83 -6.79
C LEU A 72 -4.05 -3.26 -6.17
N PRO A 73 -4.05 -2.21 -5.31
CA PRO A 73 -5.32 -1.67 -4.81
C PRO A 73 -6.19 -1.06 -5.91
N LEU A 74 -5.58 -0.39 -6.90
CA LEU A 74 -6.32 0.14 -8.05
C LEU A 74 -6.89 -0.98 -8.92
N ILE A 75 -6.11 -2.04 -9.18
CA ILE A 75 -6.60 -3.20 -9.95
C ILE A 75 -7.75 -3.89 -9.18
N ARG A 76 -7.62 -4.11 -7.85
CA ARG A 76 -8.69 -4.69 -7.02
C ARG A 76 -9.98 -3.85 -7.02
N HIS A 77 -9.86 -2.53 -7.15
CA HIS A 77 -11.01 -1.62 -7.17
C HIS A 77 -11.68 -1.49 -8.55
N PHE A 78 -10.90 -1.46 -9.64
CA PHE A 78 -11.41 -1.18 -10.98
C PHE A 78 -11.52 -2.42 -11.90
N ASP A 79 -10.74 -3.47 -11.64
CA ASP A 79 -10.70 -4.72 -12.43
C ASP A 79 -10.44 -5.94 -11.52
N GLU A 80 -11.35 -6.15 -10.57
CA GLU A 80 -11.37 -7.38 -9.76
C GLU A 80 -11.50 -8.67 -10.60
N PRO A 81 -12.27 -8.73 -11.71
CA PRO A 81 -12.34 -9.93 -12.55
C PRO A 81 -10.99 -10.39 -13.09
N PHE A 82 -10.11 -9.47 -13.51
CA PHE A 82 -8.73 -9.81 -13.89
C PHE A 82 -7.99 -10.55 -12.77
N LEU A 83 -8.08 -10.07 -11.52
CA LEU A 83 -7.42 -10.71 -10.38
C LEU A 83 -7.95 -12.11 -10.10
N LYS A 84 -9.27 -12.34 -10.24
CA LYS A 84 -9.89 -13.68 -10.13
C LYS A 84 -9.38 -14.65 -11.20
N GLN A 85 -9.01 -14.13 -12.38
CA GLN A 85 -8.49 -14.93 -13.49
C GLN A 85 -6.99 -15.26 -13.31
N VAL A 86 -6.18 -14.31 -12.82
CA VAL A 86 -4.71 -14.44 -12.82
C VAL A 86 -4.09 -14.85 -11.49
N VAL A 87 -4.78 -14.66 -10.35
CA VAL A 87 -4.28 -15.00 -9.02
C VAL A 87 -4.97 -16.27 -8.50
N PRO A 88 -4.23 -17.40 -8.35
CA PRO A 88 -4.79 -18.61 -7.75
C PRO A 88 -5.31 -18.36 -6.34
N ASN A 89 -6.49 -18.90 -6.01
CA ASN A 89 -7.15 -18.74 -4.71
C ASN A 89 -7.40 -17.28 -4.28
N TYR A 90 -7.65 -16.38 -5.24
CA TYR A 90 -7.98 -14.98 -4.96
C TYR A 90 -9.27 -14.82 -4.15
N GLU A 91 -9.18 -14.21 -2.97
CA GLU A 91 -10.34 -13.78 -2.18
C GLU A 91 -10.89 -12.46 -2.70
N THR A 92 -12.18 -12.42 -3.05
CA THR A 92 -12.85 -11.20 -3.52
C THR A 92 -13.04 -10.17 -2.40
N VAL A 93 -13.38 -8.92 -2.74
CA VAL A 93 -13.77 -7.88 -1.78
C VAL A 93 -15.04 -8.28 -1.00
N GLU A 94 -15.92 -9.08 -1.61
CA GLU A 94 -17.11 -9.62 -0.96
C GLU A 94 -16.76 -10.70 0.08
N GLN A 95 -15.77 -11.56 -0.22
CA GLN A 95 -15.28 -12.60 0.70
C GLN A 95 -14.40 -12.02 1.81
N ASN A 96 -13.54 -11.06 1.46
CA ASN A 96 -12.59 -10.41 2.36
C ASN A 96 -12.64 -8.89 2.13
N PRO A 97 -13.41 -8.15 2.97
CA PRO A 97 -13.60 -6.72 2.80
C PRO A 97 -12.39 -5.88 3.23
N ASN A 98 -11.30 -6.50 3.70
CA ASN A 98 -10.08 -5.77 4.00
C ASN A 98 -9.48 -5.19 2.72
N THR A 99 -9.14 -3.90 2.75
CA THR A 99 -8.63 -3.17 1.57
C THR A 99 -7.10 -3.15 1.49
N PHE A 100 -6.41 -3.80 2.43
CA PHE A 100 -4.95 -3.87 2.44
C PHE A 100 -4.45 -4.51 1.15
N SER A 101 -3.55 -3.80 0.51
CA SER A 101 -2.97 -4.21 -0.76
C SER A 101 -1.56 -3.65 -0.85
N SER A 102 -0.95 -3.73 -2.03
CA SER A 102 0.40 -3.22 -2.22
C SER A 102 0.60 -2.42 -3.49
N ILE A 103 1.48 -1.42 -3.37
CA ILE A 103 1.99 -0.65 -4.48
C ILE A 103 3.44 -1.06 -4.71
N TRP A 104 3.76 -1.29 -5.98
CA TRP A 104 5.09 -1.60 -6.44
C TRP A 104 5.69 -0.35 -7.07
N LEU A 105 6.87 0.03 -6.57
CA LEU A 105 7.65 1.14 -7.12
C LEU A 105 8.91 0.60 -7.78
N LYS A 106 9.49 1.42 -8.65
CA LYS A 106 10.88 1.25 -9.12
C LYS A 106 11.62 2.56 -8.97
N ARG A 107 12.86 2.50 -8.47
CA ARG A 107 13.74 3.68 -8.46
C ARG A 107 14.30 3.92 -9.86
N ILE A 108 14.09 5.12 -10.40
CA ILE A 108 14.45 5.51 -11.76
C ILE A 108 15.54 6.59 -11.83
N ALA A 109 15.83 7.29 -10.73
CA ALA A 109 16.91 8.28 -10.58
C ALA A 109 17.44 8.38 -9.14
#